data_AF-A0A9E6DPR3-F1
#
_entry.id   AF-A0A9E6DPR3-F1
#
_cell.length_a   1.000
_cell.length_b   1.000
_cell.length_c   1.000
_cell.angle_alpha   90.00
_cell.angle_beta   90.00
_cell.angle_gamma   90.00
#
_symmetry.space_group_name_H-M   'P 1'
#
loop_
_entity.id
_entity.type
_entity.pdbx_description
1 polymer ?
#
loop_
_entity_poly.entity_id
_entity_poly.type
_entity_poly.pdbx_seq_one_letter_code
_entity_poly.pdbx_strand_id
1 'polypeptide(L)'
;MIIGAGDGLSASLARNLARDYALTLAARSTTKVVAVAKATGAQAVQLDATDEDAVSAMMEALPKAPRVVIYEYLLEPLGDISPTEAE
;
A
#
# COMPACT_ATOMS: atom_id res chain seq x y z
N MET A 1 1.58 7.65 2.90
CA MET A 1 0.57 6.90 2.14
C MET A 1 1.24 5.70 1.49
N ILE A 2 0.59 4.54 1.47
CA ILE A 2 1.08 3.36 0.76
C ILE A 2 0.04 3.02 -0.32
N ILE A 3 0.46 3.03 -1.59
CA ILE A 3 -0.38 2.72 -2.76
C ILE A 3 -0.04 1.31 -3.22
N GLY A 4 -1.05 0.52 -3.56
CA GLY A 4 -0.91 -0.90 -3.87
C GLY A 4 -0.75 -1.77 -2.62
N ALA A 5 -1.25 -1.30 -1.48
CA ALA A 5 -1.03 -1.96 -0.19
C ALA A 5 -1.65 -3.37 -0.13
N GLY A 6 -0.88 -4.32 0.40
CA GLY A 6 -1.31 -5.70 0.68
C GLY A 6 -1.03 -6.15 2.12
N ASP A 7 -1.25 -7.43 2.38
CA ASP A 7 -1.01 -8.11 3.67
C ASP A 7 0.45 -8.57 3.87
N GLY A 8 1.30 -8.45 2.84
CA GLY A 8 2.73 -8.78 2.87
C GLY A 8 3.64 -7.63 3.31
N LEU A 9 4.52 -7.18 2.40
CA LEU A 9 5.51 -6.12 2.67
C LEU A 9 4.85 -4.83 3.19
N SER A 10 3.80 -4.38 2.52
CA SER A 10 3.07 -3.17 2.91
C SER A 10 2.54 -3.25 4.35
N ALA A 11 2.07 -4.42 4.80
CA ALA A 11 1.57 -4.60 6.17
C ALA A 11 2.69 -4.52 7.21
N SER A 12 3.86 -5.11 6.92
CA SER A 12 5.03 -5.01 7.78
C SER A 12 5.51 -3.56 7.89
N LEU A 13 5.55 -2.86 6.77
CA LEU A 13 5.92 -1.46 6.71
C LEU A 13 4.92 -0.56 7.46
N ALA A 14 3.61 -0.80 7.28
CA ALA A 14 2.57 -0.06 7.97
C ALA A 14 2.70 -0.17 9.50
N ARG A 15 2.97 -1.37 10.04
CA ARG A 15 3.16 -1.54 11.49
C ARG A 15 4.36 -0.76 12.05
N ASN A 16 5.42 -0.63 11.26
CA ASN A 16 6.59 0.14 11.66
C ASN A 16 6.35 1.65 11.54
N LEU A 17 5.80 2.10 10.41
CA LEU A 17 5.57 3.53 10.14
C LEU A 17 4.45 4.13 10.99
N ALA A 18 3.47 3.34 11.44
CA ALA A 18 2.36 3.81 12.27
C ALA A 18 2.79 4.40 13.62
N ARG A 19 4.05 4.17 14.04
CA ARG A 19 4.62 4.75 15.25
C ARG A 19 4.83 6.26 15.12
N ASP A 20 5.10 6.73 13.89
CA ASP A 20 5.52 8.11 13.61
C ASP A 20 4.60 8.83 12.60
N TYR A 21 3.76 8.09 11.88
CA TYR A 21 2.92 8.61 10.80
C TYR A 21 1.46 8.18 10.94
N ALA A 22 0.54 9.11 10.68
CA ALA A 22 -0.82 8.76 10.30
C ALA A 22 -0.78 8.16 8.88
N LEU A 23 -1.35 6.97 8.72
CA LEU A 23 -1.24 6.19 7.49
C LEU A 23 -2.56 6.11 6.74
N THR A 24 -2.44 6.16 5.41
CA THR A 24 -3.47 5.78 4.45
C THR A 24 -2.93 4.61 3.64
N LEU A 25 -3.66 3.49 3.64
CA LEU A 25 -3.38 2.27 2.89
C LEU A 25 -4.35 2.21 1.71
N ALA A 26 -3.85 2.55 0.52
CA ALA A 26 -4.60 2.52 -0.71
C ALA A 26 -4.37 1.16 -1.41
N ALA A 27 -5.45 0.40 -1.60
CA ALA A 27 -5.39 -0.95 -2.15
C ALA A 27 -6.53 -1.18 -3.15
N ARG A 28 -6.30 -2.03 -4.17
CA ARG A 28 -7.35 -2.41 -5.13
C ARG A 28 -8.56 -3.06 -4.44
N SER A 29 -8.29 -3.81 -3.36
CA SER A 29 -9.29 -4.34 -2.45
C SER A 29 -8.85 -4.10 -1.01
N THR A 30 -9.74 -3.51 -0.21
CA THR A 30 -9.46 -3.21 1.20
C THR A 30 -9.47 -4.48 2.09
N THR A 31 -10.00 -5.60 1.59
CA THR A 31 -10.08 -6.86 2.33
C THR A 31 -8.71 -7.34 2.82
N LYS A 32 -7.66 -7.18 2.00
CA LYS A 32 -6.29 -7.59 2.37
C LYS A 32 -5.65 -6.70 3.43
N VAL A 33 -6.09 -5.45 3.57
CA VAL A 33 -5.47 -4.47 4.47
C VAL A 33 -6.30 -4.16 5.71
N VAL A 34 -7.53 -4.68 5.82
CA VAL A 34 -8.45 -4.35 6.93
C VAL A 34 -7.86 -4.68 8.31
N ALA A 35 -7.18 -5.83 8.44
CA ALA A 35 -6.59 -6.25 9.70
C ALA A 35 -5.43 -5.33 10.13
N VAL A 36 -4.55 -4.98 9.19
CA VAL A 36 -3.44 -4.05 9.48
C VAL A 36 -3.92 -2.62 9.69
N ALA A 37 -4.95 -2.17 8.97
CA ALA A 37 -5.57 -0.87 9.18
C ALA A 37 -6.11 -0.75 10.61
N LYS A 38 -6.85 -1.77 11.08
CA LYS A 38 -7.34 -1.83 12.46
C LYS A 38 -6.22 -1.84 13.49
N ALA A 39 -5.14 -2.59 13.24
CA ALA A 39 -4.01 -2.70 14.17
C ALA A 39 -3.17 -1.41 14.27
N THR A 40 -3.13 -0.63 13.19
CA THR A 40 -2.27 0.57 13.09
C THR A 40 -3.04 1.89 13.22
N GLY A 41 -4.37 1.85 13.21
CA GLY A 41 -5.21 3.05 13.10
C GLY A 41 -5.15 3.70 11.72
N ALA A 42 -4.60 3.00 10.71
CA ALA A 42 -4.53 3.52 9.36
C ALA A 42 -5.91 3.55 8.70
N GLN A 43 -6.11 4.52 7.80
CA GLN A 43 -7.26 4.56 6.92
C GLN A 43 -7.05 3.61 5.74
N ALA A 44 -7.97 2.67 5.52
CA ALA A 44 -8.00 1.86 4.31
C ALA A 44 -8.83 2.57 3.23
N VAL A 45 -8.27 2.74 2.04
CA VAL A 45 -8.93 3.36 0.90
C VAL A 45 -8.88 2.39 -0.28
N GLN A 46 -10.02 2.22 -0.96
CA GLN A 46 -10.06 1.47 -2.19
C GLN A 46 -9.54 2.36 -3.32
N LEU A 47 -8.50 1.91 -4.03
CA LEU A 47 -7.88 2.63 -5.14
C LEU A 47 -7.24 1.62 -6.10
N ASP A 48 -7.57 1.70 -7.38
CA ASP A 48 -6.79 1.02 -8.41
C ASP A 48 -5.65 1.92 -8.86
N ALA A 49 -4.42 1.51 -8.58
CA ALA A 49 -3.23 2.34 -8.81
C ALA A 49 -2.85 2.49 -10.29
N THR A 50 -3.51 1.73 -11.18
CA THR A 50 -3.37 1.80 -12.64
C THR A 50 -4.33 2.80 -13.28
N ASP A 51 -5.29 3.32 -12.51
CA ASP A 51 -6.20 4.39 -12.95
C ASP A 51 -5.60 5.74 -12.52
N GLU A 52 -4.99 6.42 -13.48
CA GLU A 52 -4.31 7.70 -13.25
C GLU A 52 -5.25 8.79 -12.74
N ASP A 53 -6.49 8.84 -13.25
CA ASP A 53 -7.50 9.81 -12.83
C ASP A 53 -7.93 9.55 -11.39
N ALA A 54 -8.12 8.28 -11.01
CA ALA A 54 -8.44 7.91 -9.63
C ALA A 54 -7.30 8.27 -8.66
N VAL A 55 -6.04 8.06 -9.05
CA VAL A 55 -4.88 8.45 -8.25
C VAL A 55 -4.82 9.97 -8.09
N SER A 56 -5.03 10.73 -9.18
CA SER A 56 -5.04 12.20 -9.12
C SER A 56 -6.13 12.72 -8.19
N ALA A 57 -7.37 12.24 -8.35
CA ALA A 57 -8.50 12.64 -7.50
C ALA A 57 -8.25 12.31 -6.02
N MET A 58 -7.62 11.17 -5.72
CA MET A 58 -7.27 10.80 -4.35
C MET A 58 -6.22 11.76 -3.76
N MET A 59 -5.20 12.13 -4.54
CA MET A 59 -4.16 13.06 -4.09
C MET A 59 -4.71 14.47 -3.85
N GLU A 60 -5.63 14.94 -4.69
CA GLU A 60 -6.33 16.21 -4.54
C GLU A 60 -7.28 16.24 -3.33
N ALA A 61 -7.90 15.10 -3.00
CA ALA A 61 -8.79 14.97 -1.85
C ALA A 61 -8.06 14.98 -0.49
N LEU A 62 -6.73 14.88 -0.47
CA LEU A 62 -5.97 14.92 0.78
C LEU A 62 -5.96 16.34 1.37
N PRO A 63 -6.24 16.50 2.69
CA PRO A 63 -6.26 17.82 3.32
C PRO A 63 -4.88 18.49 3.32
N LYS A 64 -3.81 17.70 3.19
CA LYS A 64 -2.41 18.13 3.06
C LYS A 64 -1.67 17.13 2.19
N ALA A 65 -0.67 17.61 1.44
CA ALA A 65 0.23 16.74 0.71
C ALA A 65 0.89 15.70 1.64
N PRO A 66 0.96 14.41 1.25
CA PRO A 66 1.59 13.39 2.06
C PRO A 66 3.10 13.63 2.17
N ARG A 67 3.65 13.48 3.38
CA ARG A 67 5.11 13.61 3.61
C ARG A 67 5.93 12.52 2.91
N VAL A 68 5.32 11.36 2.70
CA VAL A 68 5.91 10.21 2.04
C VAL A 68 4.81 9.43 1.33
N VAL A 69 5.09 9.03 0.10
CA VAL A 69 4.27 8.11 -0.69
C VAL A 69 5.14 6.90 -1.02
N ILE A 70 4.63 5.71 -0.72
CA ILE A 70 5.28 4.44 -1.02
C ILE A 70 4.39 3.79 -2.07
N TYR A 71 4.89 3.70 -3.30
CA TYR A 71 4.16 3.12 -4.42
C TYR A 71 4.67 1.69 -4.64
N GLU A 72 3.84 0.72 -4.29
CA GLU A 72 4.12 -0.70 -4.45
C GLU A 72 3.27 -1.23 -5.60
N TYR A 73 3.89 -1.47 -6.75
CA TYR A 73 3.22 -2.00 -7.92
C TYR A 73 4.14 -2.97 -8.63
N LEU A 74 3.59 -4.09 -9.05
CA LEU A 74 4.27 -5.09 -9.84
C LEU A 74 3.44 -5.30 -11.11
N LEU A 75 3.99 -4.95 -12.27
CA LEU A 75 3.29 -5.05 -13.56
C LEU A 75 2.94 -6.50 -13.89
N GLU A 76 3.85 -7.44 -13.63
CA GLU A 76 3.66 -8.86 -13.86
C GLU A 76 4.17 -9.66 -12.66
N PRO A 77 3.55 -10.80 -12.30
CA PRO A 77 4.12 -11.70 -11.32
C PRO A 77 5.56 -12.00 -11.74
N LEU A 78 6.52 -11.76 -10.84
CA LEU A 78 7.81 -12.40 -10.96
C LEU A 78 7.49 -13.90 -11.11
N GLY A 79 8.02 -14.55 -12.15
CA GLY A 79 7.79 -15.97 -12.40
C GLY A 79 8.24 -16.84 -11.23
N ASP A 80 8.56 -18.11 -11.47
CA ASP A 80 9.14 -18.92 -10.38
C ASP A 80 10.49 -18.29 -9.94
N ILE A 81 10.49 -17.71 -8.73
CA ILE A 81 11.67 -17.14 -8.07
C ILE A 81 12.22 -18.08 -7.01
N SER A 82 11.82 -19.36 -7.03
CA SER A 82 12.42 -20.37 -6.18
C SER A 82 13.94 -20.32 -6.36
N PRO A 83 14.73 -20.24 -5.27
CA PRO A 83 16.17 -20.27 -5.38
C PRO A 83 16.56 -21.54 -6.11
N THR A 84 17.16 -21.40 -7.29
CA THR A 84 17.85 -22.52 -7.94
C THR A 84 18.95 -22.95 -6.99
N GLU A 85 18.99 -24.22 -6.60
CA GLU A 85 20.08 -24.75 -5.77
C GLU A 85 21.41 -24.31 -6.39
N ALA A 86 22.21 -23.58 -5.62
CA ALA A 86 23.56 -23.22 -6.03
C ALA A 86 24.40 -24.50 -5.96
N GLU A 87 24.91 -24.94 -7.11
CA GLU A 87 25.94 -25.99 -7.19
C GLU A 87 27.24 -25.56 -6.50
#